data_AF-A0A382LYN7-F1
#
_entry.id   AF-A0A382LYN7-F1
#
_cell.length_a   1.000
_cell.length_b   1.000
_cell.length_c   1.000
_cell.angle_alpha   90.00
_cell.angle_beta   90.00
_cell.angle_gamma   90.00
#
_symmetry.space_group_name_H-M   'P 1'
#
loop_
_entity.id
_entity.type
_entity.pdbx_description
1 polymer ?
#
loop_
_entity_poly.entity_id
_entity_poly.type
_entity_poly.pdbx_seq_one_letter_code
_entity_poly.pdbx_strand_id
1 'polypeptide(L)'
;MTIENENKKYRLAYFVTHPIQYQAPLLKLLSARPEIDLKVFFVRDFSLSAHILHEFSSGAKWDTPLLSGYGYSFLHKIFDTDS
;
A
#
# COMPACT_ATOMS: atom_id res chain seq x y z
N MET A 1 37.82 12.98 10.28
CA MET A 1 36.56 13.47 10.88
C MET A 1 35.42 12.88 10.06
N THR A 2 34.98 11.68 10.43
CA THR A 2 33.92 10.96 9.73
C THR A 2 32.61 11.56 10.20
N ILE A 3 31.88 12.23 9.31
CA ILE A 3 30.54 12.72 9.64
C ILE A 3 29.65 11.48 9.62
N GLU A 4 29.32 10.99 10.81
CA GLU A 4 28.23 10.04 10.98
C GLU A 4 26.95 10.77 10.57
N ASN A 5 26.56 10.65 9.31
CA ASN A 5 25.17 10.86 8.93
C ASN A 5 24.39 9.78 9.65
N GLU A 6 23.87 10.09 10.84
CA GLU A 6 22.75 9.36 11.41
C GLU A 6 21.77 9.12 10.27
N ASN A 7 21.58 7.85 9.92
CA ASN A 7 20.72 7.42 8.82
C ASN A 7 19.25 7.67 9.21
N LYS A 8 18.88 8.95 9.28
CA LYS A 8 17.59 9.42 9.75
C LYS A 8 16.58 9.11 8.67
N LYS A 9 15.88 7.99 8.85
CA LYS A 9 14.82 7.57 7.95
C LYS A 9 13.63 8.51 8.07
N TYR A 10 13.14 8.98 6.93
CA TYR A 10 11.86 9.68 6.83
C TYR A 10 10.73 8.69 7.03
N ARG A 11 9.94 8.88 8.09
CA ARG A 11 8.77 8.04 8.36
C ARG A 11 7.59 8.55 7.54
N LEU A 12 7.13 7.72 6.59
CA LEU A 12 6.08 8.08 5.64
C LEU A 12 4.86 7.17 5.84
N ALA A 13 3.73 7.78 6.19
CA ALA A 13 2.43 7.11 6.20
C ALA A 13 1.68 7.43 4.90
N TYR A 14 1.26 6.40 4.16
CA TYR A 14 0.53 6.53 2.91
C TYR A 14 -0.89 5.99 3.05
N PHE A 15 -1.90 6.84 2.90
CA PHE A 15 -3.30 6.45 3.04
C PHE A 15 -3.95 6.33 1.66
N VAL A 16 -4.61 5.21 1.43
CA VAL A 16 -5.39 5.02 0.21
C VAL A 16 -6.61 4.16 0.49
N THR A 17 -7.67 4.40 -0.28
CA THR A 17 -8.94 3.72 -0.11
C THR A 17 -8.82 2.21 -0.31
N HIS A 18 -8.09 1.77 -1.33
CA HIS A 18 -7.89 0.36 -1.64
C HIS A 18 -6.65 0.13 -2.51
N PRO A 19 -6.05 -1.07 -2.50
CA PRO A 19 -4.93 -1.41 -3.38
C PRO A 19 -5.32 -1.36 -4.86
N ILE A 20 -4.54 -0.68 -5.71
CA ILE A 20 -4.73 -0.69 -7.18
C ILE A 20 -3.41 -0.90 -7.92
N GLN A 21 -3.49 -1.44 -9.14
CA GLN A 21 -2.31 -1.83 -9.92
C GLN A 21 -1.32 -0.68 -10.17
N TYR A 22 -1.80 0.54 -10.37
CA TYR A 22 -0.96 1.68 -10.72
C TYR A 22 -0.16 2.22 -9.53
N GLN A 23 -0.56 1.91 -8.31
CA GLN A 23 0.12 2.37 -7.10
C GLN A 23 1.19 1.39 -6.62
N ALA A 24 1.01 0.09 -6.83
CA ALA A 24 1.92 -0.94 -6.32
C ALA A 24 3.39 -0.74 -6.75
N PRO A 25 3.73 -0.38 -8.01
CA PRO A 25 5.11 -0.10 -8.42
C PRO A 25 5.73 1.08 -7.66
N LEU A 26 4.98 2.16 -7.46
CA LEU A 26 5.46 3.34 -6.74
C LEU A 26 5.75 3.00 -5.27
N LEU A 27 4.85 2.28 -4.61
CA LEU A 27 5.01 1.91 -3.19
C LEU A 27 6.22 1.00 -2.97
N LYS A 28 6.48 0.07 -3.89
CA LYS A 28 7.71 -0.76 -3.89
C LYS A 28 8.96 0.10 -4.01
N LEU A 29 8.98 1.05 -4.95
CA LEU A 29 10.12 1.95 -5.15
C LEU A 29 10.39 2.82 -3.92
N LEU A 30 9.33 3.30 -3.26
CA LEU A 30 9.45 4.09 -2.03
C LEU A 30 9.95 3.24 -0.86
N SER A 31 9.46 2.00 -0.70
CA SER A 31 9.90 1.10 0.37
C SER A 31 11.32 0.56 0.18
N ALA A 32 11.83 0.53 -1.05
CA ALA A 32 13.19 0.09 -1.34
C ALA A 32 14.26 1.13 -1.00
N ARG A 33 13.86 2.39 -0.74
CA ARG A 33 14.78 3.48 -0.41
C ARG A 33 15.22 3.38 1.05
N PRO A 34 16.52 3.25 1.35
CA PRO A 34 17.01 3.09 2.72
C PRO A 34 16.70 4.29 3.62
N GLU A 35 16.51 5.47 3.04
CA GLU A 35 16.16 6.71 3.72
C GLU A 35 14.65 6.84 4.05
N ILE A 36 13.80 5.89 3.64
CA ILE A 36 12.36 5.94 3.88
C ILE A 36 11.92 4.73 4.72
N ASP A 37 11.14 5.01 5.77
CA ASP A 37 10.37 4.02 6.51
C ASP A 37 8.89 4.18 6.11
N LEU A 38 8.46 3.40 5.10
CA LEU A 38 7.12 3.48 4.52
C LEU A 38 6.15 2.52 5.21
N LYS A 39 4.99 3.04 5.60
CA LYS A 39 3.82 2.26 6.01
C LYS A 39 2.59 2.69 5.21
N VAL A 40 1.97 1.72 4.54
CA VAL A 40 0.76 1.95 3.73
C VAL A 40 -0.48 1.52 4.51
N PHE A 41 -1.51 2.35 4.49
CA PHE A 41 -2.79 2.11 5.14
C PHE A 41 -3.89 2.04 4.11
N PHE A 42 -4.54 0.88 4.04
CA PHE A 42 -5.67 0.63 3.15
C PHE A 42 -6.98 0.70 3.92
N VAL A 43 -7.97 1.43 3.40
CA VAL A 43 -9.30 1.50 4.04
C VAL A 43 -10.11 0.22 3.78
N ARG A 44 -9.97 -0.38 2.60
CA ARG A 44 -10.67 -1.61 2.21
C ARG A 44 -9.79 -2.52 1.37
N ASP A 45 -10.11 -3.80 1.37
CA ASP A 45 -9.43 -4.89 0.67
C ASP A 45 -10.23 -5.42 -0.54
N PHE A 46 -11.37 -4.81 -0.86
CA PHE A 46 -12.30 -5.29 -1.90
C PHE A 46 -11.65 -5.51 -3.27
N SER A 47 -10.63 -4.72 -3.60
CA SER A 47 -9.89 -4.80 -4.88
C SER A 47 -8.92 -5.98 -4.95
N LEU A 48 -8.71 -6.70 -3.85
CA LEU A 48 -7.98 -7.97 -3.83
C LEU A 48 -8.85 -9.15 -4.26
N SER A 49 -10.18 -9.02 -4.17
CA SER A 49 -11.09 -10.05 -4.62
C SER A 49 -11.26 -9.97 -6.13
N ALA A 50 -10.88 -11.04 -6.83
CA ALA A 50 -11.00 -11.17 -8.29
C ALA A 50 -12.44 -10.97 -8.80
N HIS A 51 -13.44 -11.06 -7.92
CA HIS A 51 -14.85 -10.98 -8.27
C HIS A 51 -15.31 -9.56 -8.66
N ILE A 52 -14.76 -8.51 -8.05
CA ILE A 52 -15.16 -7.11 -8.31
C ILE A 52 -14.40 -6.52 -9.52
N LEU A 53 -13.24 -7.10 -9.85
CA LEU A 53 -12.44 -6.70 -11.01
C LEU A 53 -13.09 -7.01 -12.36
N HIS A 54 -14.06 -7.93 -12.37
CA HIS A 54 -14.80 -8.27 -13.58
C HIS A 54 -15.59 -7.07 -14.14
N GLU A 55 -15.90 -6.10 -13.27
CA GLU A 55 -16.70 -4.91 -13.59
C GLU A 55 -15.85 -3.75 -14.14
N PHE A 56 -14.52 -3.78 -13.93
CA PHE A 56 -13.64 -2.65 -14.24
C PHE A 56 -12.76 -2.85 -15.48
N SER A 57 -12.61 -4.08 -15.97
CA SER A 57 -12.12 -4.40 -17.33
C SER A 57 -11.95 -5.91 -17.46
N SER A 58 -12.87 -6.55 -18.19
CA SER A 58 -12.65 -7.83 -18.87
C SER A 58 -11.80 -8.87 -18.10
N GLY A 59 -12.20 -9.23 -16.88
CA GLY A 59 -11.72 -10.45 -16.21
C GLY A 59 -10.20 -10.56 -15.96
N ALA A 60 -9.45 -9.47 -16.02
CA ALA A 60 -8.00 -9.51 -15.85
C ALA A 60 -7.64 -9.65 -14.36
N LYS A 61 -7.21 -10.85 -13.94
CA LYS A 61 -6.43 -10.99 -12.70
C LYS A 61 -5.20 -10.11 -12.84
N TRP A 62 -4.95 -9.24 -11.86
CA TRP A 62 -3.73 -8.42 -11.86
C TRP A 62 -2.49 -9.33 -11.86
N ASP A 63 -1.68 -9.28 -12.91
CA ASP A 63 -0.39 -9.99 -12.99
C ASP A 63 0.66 -9.42 -12.02
N THR A 64 0.37 -8.30 -11.35
CA THR A 64 1.28 -7.65 -10.41
C THR A 64 0.86 -7.92 -8.97
N PRO A 65 1.76 -8.43 -8.11
CA PRO A 65 1.45 -8.60 -6.69
C PRO A 65 1.27 -7.22 -6.05
N LEU A 66 0.02 -6.89 -5.71
CA LEU A 66 -0.39 -5.57 -5.25
C LEU A 66 0.21 -5.23 -3.89
N LEU A 67 0.32 -6.20 -2.99
CA LEU A 67 0.68 -6.01 -1.57
C LEU A 67 2.11 -6.46 -1.22
N SER A 68 2.93 -6.78 -2.22
CA SER A 68 4.30 -7.26 -2.01
C SER A 68 5.31 -6.11 -2.09
N GLY A 69 6.40 -6.21 -1.32
CA GLY A 69 7.55 -5.30 -1.40
C GLY A 69 7.42 -3.98 -0.63
N TYR A 70 6.43 -3.87 0.26
CA TYR A 70 6.29 -2.75 1.20
C TYR A 70 5.43 -3.12 2.41
N GLY A 71 5.64 -2.43 3.54
CA GLY A 71 4.84 -2.63 4.74
C GLY A 71 3.45 -2.02 4.60
N TYR A 72 2.39 -2.79 4.86
CA TYR A 72 1.01 -2.29 4.85
C TYR A 72 0.19 -2.75 6.05
N SER A 73 -0.95 -2.12 6.27
CA SER A 73 -2.01 -2.53 7.20
C SER A 73 -3.37 -2.10 6.66
N PHE A 74 -4.40 -2.90 6.90
CA PHE A 74 -5.78 -2.47 6.71
C PHE A 74 -6.27 -1.72 7.94
N LEU A 75 -6.95 -0.60 7.74
CA LEU A 75 -7.57 0.15 8.82
C LEU A 75 -8.82 -0.58 9.27
N HIS A 76 -8.89 -0.89 10.57
CA HIS A 76 -10.13 -1.35 11.17
C HIS A 76 -11.14 -0.21 11.21
N LYS A 77 -12.41 -0.51 10.92
CA LYS A 77 -13.51 0.42 11.20
C LYS A 77 -13.53 0.69 12.70
N ILE A 78 -13.50 1.97 13.06
CA ILE A 78 -13.55 2.42 14.46
C ILE A 78 -15.01 2.71 14.88
N PHE A 79 -15.93 2.80 13.90
CA PHE A 79 -17.35 3.03 14.13
C PHE A 79 -18.15 1.86 13.58
N ASP A 80 -18.89 1.18 14.47
CA ASP A 80 -20.00 0.33 14.07
C ASP A 80 -21.10 1.24 13.52
N THR A 81 -21.39 1.07 12.24
CA THR A 81 -22.62 1.64 11.66
C THR A 81 -23.67 0.55 11.78
N ASP A 82 -24.11 0.29 13.02
CA ASP A 82 -25.43 -0.27 13.27
C ASP A 82 -26.41 0.89 13.17
N SER A 83 -27.03 1.04 11.99
CA SER A 83 -28.20 1.89 11.76
C SER A 83 -29.01 1.31 10.61
#